data_AF-A0A932G3I4-F1
#
_entry.id   AF-A0A932G3I4-F1
#
_cell.length_a   1.000
_cell.length_b   1.000
_cell.length_c   1.000
_cell.angle_alpha   90.00
_cell.angle_beta   90.00
_cell.angle_gamma   90.00
#
_symmetry.space_group_name_H-M   'P 1'
#
loop_
_entity.id
_entity.type
_entity.pdbx_description
1 polymer ?
#
loop_
_entity_poly.entity_id
_entity_poly.type
_entity_poly.pdbx_seq_one_letter_code
_entity_poly.pdbx_strand_id
1 'polypeptide(L)'
;MCSLVLVACAPGSRGDDDGDDDDVVGDGDADTDADDDADGDSDADADSDADADTDADGGPGGVDGGNPYVDPDAGVLGCESEVEDGCGDEEVCDDQLDNDCNGQVDEGCTCENGTSQPCFRGPPGRRNVGGCLDGMQVCHGFEFPEWTECEGGATTEPEVCDGKDNDCNGCVDDIEDCQPQITCPVDDVAPPLQDYVLDASTMYEGTPDSCTWEVDCPLGSACPGPADANDCSTTVYLDVSGDYTVHVTIVGENGEEFECTYIVHVIGNGLRVELSWDGPDSDDVDLHLHRNVDSGWFDDDDCFYANCTETYTGYSIDWGYAETAVEDCPEPPPGSGWNYVARGSCPNPRLDIDDVQGFGPENINLDNPAPFDEFRVMVHYYDGGGGIFGGPADAEATVRVYCGGALKGQFGPAAIETQGAGVGDLWRVVDIVMDAAGQDCDVTLIERNDGFDVRGNGTRNTF
;
A
#
# COMPACT_ATOMS: atom_id res chain seq x y z
N MET A 1 34.85 17.07 29.82
CA MET A 1 36.06 17.70 29.22
C MET A 1 36.89 16.61 28.56
N CYS A 2 36.74 16.42 27.26
CA CYS A 2 37.78 15.81 26.42
C CYS A 2 37.59 16.35 24.99
N SER A 3 38.70 16.78 24.40
CA SER A 3 38.78 17.68 23.25
C SER A 3 38.68 16.98 21.90
N LEU A 4 37.98 17.66 21.01
CA LEU A 4 38.02 17.67 19.54
C LEU A 4 39.44 17.59 18.94
N VAL A 5 39.62 16.83 17.86
CA VAL A 5 40.53 17.16 16.74
C VAL A 5 39.94 16.65 15.42
N LEU A 6 39.45 17.57 14.59
CA LEU A 6 39.21 17.41 13.15
C LEU A 6 40.53 17.63 12.39
N VAL A 7 40.79 16.84 11.34
CA VAL A 7 41.86 17.11 10.37
C VAL A 7 41.27 17.11 8.97
N ALA A 8 41.26 18.29 8.35
CA ALA A 8 41.04 18.51 6.93
C ALA A 8 42.41 18.63 6.23
N CYS A 9 42.50 18.18 4.97
CA CYS A 9 43.63 18.49 4.10
C CYS A 9 43.21 18.50 2.61
N ALA A 10 43.18 19.70 2.03
CA ALA A 10 43.58 20.05 0.66
C ALA A 10 44.54 21.27 0.83
N PRO A 11 45.47 21.65 -0.08
CA PRO A 11 45.21 21.87 -1.52
C PRO A 11 46.44 21.77 -2.49
N GLY A 12 46.23 22.12 -3.77
CA GLY A 12 47.24 22.60 -4.73
C GLY A 12 46.99 22.07 -6.14
N SER A 13 46.50 22.79 -7.17
CA SER A 13 46.81 24.09 -7.80
C SER A 13 47.77 24.01 -9.01
N ARG A 14 47.29 24.60 -10.13
CA ARG A 14 47.96 25.29 -11.26
C ARG A 14 48.31 24.53 -12.54
N GLY A 15 47.90 25.16 -13.65
CA GLY A 15 48.45 25.02 -15.00
C GLY A 15 47.57 25.68 -16.06
N ASP A 16 47.66 27.00 -16.21
CA ASP A 16 47.14 27.79 -17.34
C ASP A 16 47.95 27.50 -18.63
N ASP A 17 47.35 27.61 -19.81
CA ASP A 17 47.98 28.24 -21.00
C ASP A 17 46.98 28.43 -22.18
N ASP A 18 47.15 29.58 -22.82
CA ASP A 18 46.30 30.28 -23.80
C ASP A 18 46.34 29.72 -25.25
N GLY A 19 45.42 30.17 -26.11
CA GLY A 19 45.65 30.14 -27.57
C GLY A 19 44.42 30.40 -28.46
N ASP A 20 44.30 31.63 -28.95
CA ASP A 20 43.33 32.20 -29.89
C ASP A 20 43.28 31.58 -31.31
N ASP A 21 42.17 31.84 -32.03
CA ASP A 21 42.07 32.48 -33.38
C ASP A 21 40.99 31.86 -34.30
N ASP A 22 39.91 32.64 -34.46
CA ASP A 22 39.34 33.19 -35.70
C ASP A 22 38.95 32.31 -36.93
N ASP A 23 37.68 32.51 -37.30
CA ASP A 23 37.20 32.98 -38.63
C ASP A 23 36.59 32.03 -39.69
N VAL A 24 35.33 32.36 -40.02
CA VAL A 24 34.70 32.56 -41.36
C VAL A 24 33.72 31.52 -41.93
N VAL A 25 32.43 31.94 -41.87
CA VAL A 25 31.38 32.09 -42.91
C VAL A 25 31.25 31.04 -44.04
N GLY A 26 30.03 30.56 -44.23
CA GLY A 26 29.56 29.93 -45.48
C GLY A 26 28.04 29.79 -45.56
N ASP A 27 27.35 30.88 -45.93
CA ASP A 27 25.96 30.87 -46.40
C ASP A 27 25.85 30.15 -47.75
N GLY A 28 24.71 29.48 -47.99
CA GLY A 28 24.42 28.79 -49.23
C GLY A 28 22.94 28.54 -49.45
N ASP A 29 22.18 29.61 -49.62
CA ASP A 29 20.85 29.59 -50.25
C ASP A 29 20.98 29.22 -51.74
N ALA A 30 20.09 28.35 -52.22
CA ALA A 30 19.81 28.19 -53.64
C ALA A 30 18.34 27.82 -53.87
N ASP A 31 17.58 28.83 -54.25
CA ASP A 31 16.29 28.73 -54.94
C ASP A 31 16.43 27.95 -56.25
N THR A 32 15.42 27.13 -56.56
CA THR A 32 14.99 26.93 -57.95
C THR A 32 13.49 26.71 -58.01
N ASP A 33 12.79 27.71 -58.55
CA ASP A 33 11.43 27.64 -59.07
C ASP A 33 11.37 26.73 -60.31
N ALA A 34 10.26 25.99 -60.44
CA ALA A 34 9.69 25.64 -61.74
C ALA A 34 8.19 25.30 -61.59
N ASP A 35 7.37 26.23 -62.06
CA ASP A 35 5.96 26.04 -62.43
C ASP A 35 5.82 24.94 -63.51
N ASP A 36 4.70 24.20 -63.48
CA ASP A 36 3.98 23.86 -64.71
C ASP A 36 2.55 23.41 -64.39
N ASP A 37 1.62 24.06 -65.10
CA ASP A 37 0.16 23.95 -65.08
C ASP A 37 -0.39 22.57 -65.52
N ALA A 38 -1.61 22.23 -65.09
CA ALA A 38 -2.76 21.97 -66.00
C ALA A 38 -3.98 21.38 -65.28
N ASP A 39 -5.04 22.19 -65.23
CA ASP A 39 -6.42 21.96 -65.69
C ASP A 39 -7.17 20.64 -65.40
N GLY A 40 -8.34 20.80 -64.76
CA GLY A 40 -9.38 19.78 -64.65
C GLY A 40 -10.72 20.33 -64.17
N ASP A 41 -11.27 21.29 -64.92
CA ASP A 41 -12.60 21.87 -64.75
C ASP A 41 -13.71 20.84 -65.03
N SER A 42 -14.77 20.82 -64.22
CA SER A 42 -16.15 20.57 -64.69
C SER A 42 -17.18 20.88 -63.60
N ASP A 43 -17.83 22.04 -63.79
CA ASP A 43 -19.28 22.27 -63.80
C ASP A 43 -20.08 21.79 -62.57
N ALA A 44 -20.51 22.73 -61.72
CA ALA A 44 -21.77 23.50 -61.85
C ALA A 44 -22.97 22.77 -61.25
N ASP A 45 -23.54 23.35 -60.20
CA ASP A 45 -24.97 23.67 -60.16
C ASP A 45 -25.21 24.75 -59.10
N ALA A 46 -25.61 25.91 -59.59
CA ALA A 46 -26.25 26.95 -58.81
C ALA A 46 -27.73 26.60 -58.70
N ASP A 47 -28.30 26.65 -57.50
CA ASP A 47 -29.61 27.27 -57.34
C ASP A 47 -29.69 27.94 -55.97
N SER A 48 -29.92 29.25 -56.07
CA SER A 48 -30.44 30.13 -55.05
C SER A 48 -31.83 29.66 -54.62
N ASP A 49 -32.11 29.68 -53.32
CA ASP A 49 -33.34 30.30 -52.82
C ASP A 49 -33.14 30.70 -51.36
N ALA A 50 -33.28 32.01 -51.13
CA ALA A 50 -33.47 32.59 -49.82
C ALA A 50 -34.94 32.39 -49.43
N ASP A 51 -35.20 31.99 -48.19
CA ASP A 51 -36.35 32.48 -47.44
C ASP A 51 -35.99 32.43 -45.95
N ALA A 52 -35.88 33.64 -45.40
CA ALA A 52 -35.98 33.86 -43.97
C ALA A 52 -37.47 33.83 -43.59
N ASP A 53 -37.83 33.07 -42.57
CA ASP A 53 -38.83 33.54 -41.62
C ASP A 53 -38.60 32.91 -40.24
N THR A 54 -38.67 33.81 -39.27
CA THR A 54 -38.65 33.65 -37.82
C THR A 54 -39.74 32.72 -37.33
N ASP A 55 -39.46 31.92 -36.29
CA ASP A 55 -40.28 31.85 -35.09
C ASP A 55 -39.49 31.27 -33.92
N ALA A 56 -39.44 32.07 -32.85
CA ALA A 56 -39.01 31.66 -31.54
C ALA A 56 -40.22 31.09 -30.79
N ASP A 57 -40.08 29.90 -30.19
CA ASP A 57 -40.79 29.53 -28.96
C ASP A 57 -40.09 28.33 -28.31
N GLY A 58 -39.86 28.45 -27.00
CA GLY A 58 -39.01 27.56 -26.22
C GLY A 58 -39.69 26.33 -25.61
N GLY A 59 -38.93 25.23 -25.58
CA GLY A 59 -38.90 24.16 -24.56
C GLY A 59 -40.07 23.16 -24.52
N PRO A 60 -39.90 22.04 -23.77
CA PRO A 60 -38.83 21.06 -23.85
C PRO A 60 -39.39 19.63 -24.09
N GLY A 61 -38.55 18.72 -24.58
CA GLY A 61 -38.83 17.27 -24.53
C GLY A 61 -38.96 16.60 -25.90
N GLY A 62 -37.86 16.02 -26.35
CA GLY A 62 -37.80 15.09 -27.47
C GLY A 62 -36.46 14.38 -27.44
N VAL A 63 -36.43 13.18 -26.85
CA VAL A 63 -35.31 12.25 -27.01
C VAL A 63 -35.33 11.76 -28.46
N ASP A 64 -34.44 12.30 -29.29
CA ASP A 64 -34.18 11.79 -30.63
C ASP A 64 -32.85 11.03 -30.61
N GLY A 65 -32.93 9.75 -30.97
CA GLY A 65 -31.82 8.80 -30.99
C GLY A 65 -30.89 9.03 -32.17
N GLY A 66 -30.23 10.18 -32.19
CA GLY A 66 -29.16 10.50 -33.13
C GLY A 66 -27.82 9.99 -32.60
N ASN A 67 -27.25 9.01 -33.31
CA ASN A 67 -25.85 8.63 -33.24
C ASN A 67 -24.96 9.89 -33.22
N PRO A 68 -24.07 10.10 -32.23
CA PRO A 68 -23.15 11.23 -32.27
C PRO A 68 -22.25 11.05 -33.49
N TYR A 69 -22.40 11.97 -34.44
CA TYR A 69 -21.45 12.14 -35.52
C TYR A 69 -20.17 12.67 -34.86
N VAL A 70 -19.23 11.77 -34.56
CA VAL A 70 -17.87 12.10 -34.15
C VAL A 70 -17.23 12.88 -35.30
N ASP A 71 -16.92 14.14 -35.03
CA ASP A 71 -16.17 15.01 -35.91
C ASP A 71 -14.72 14.46 -36.00
N PRO A 72 -14.25 14.02 -37.18
CA PRO A 72 -12.90 13.49 -37.33
C PRO A 72 -11.80 14.56 -37.22
N ASP A 73 -12.15 15.85 -37.11
CA ASP A 73 -11.21 16.96 -36.91
C ASP A 73 -11.30 17.59 -35.49
N ALA A 74 -12.06 16.99 -34.57
CA ALA A 74 -12.04 17.37 -33.15
C ALA A 74 -10.85 16.68 -32.45
N GLY A 75 -9.67 17.31 -32.52
CA GLY A 75 -8.60 17.04 -31.57
C GLY A 75 -9.06 17.46 -30.17
N VAL A 76 -9.58 16.51 -29.40
CA VAL A 76 -9.86 16.65 -27.98
C VAL A 76 -9.36 15.38 -27.29
N LEU A 77 -8.06 15.37 -27.00
CA LEU A 77 -7.57 14.78 -25.76
C LEU A 77 -8.16 15.67 -24.65
N GLY A 78 -9.07 15.14 -23.84
CA GLY A 78 -9.76 15.95 -22.84
C GLY A 78 -10.97 15.26 -22.25
N CYS A 79 -10.84 14.88 -21.01
CA CYS A 79 -11.90 14.48 -20.09
C CYS A 79 -13.00 15.55 -20.00
N GLU A 80 -14.28 15.14 -19.89
CA GLU A 80 -15.39 16.09 -19.98
C GLU A 80 -15.50 17.04 -18.75
N SER A 81 -14.83 16.73 -17.63
CA SER A 81 -14.62 17.63 -16.49
C SER A 81 -13.69 17.01 -15.43
N GLU A 82 -12.51 17.60 -15.22
CA GLU A 82 -11.62 17.28 -14.09
C GLU A 82 -12.30 17.59 -12.74
N VAL A 83 -11.94 16.83 -11.70
CA VAL A 83 -12.37 17.06 -10.32
C VAL A 83 -11.46 18.08 -9.66
N GLU A 84 -12.05 19.19 -9.23
CA GLU A 84 -11.35 20.27 -8.52
C GLU A 84 -10.75 19.76 -7.20
N ASP A 85 -9.52 20.19 -6.94
CA ASP A 85 -8.67 19.75 -5.82
C ASP A 85 -9.31 19.94 -4.47
N GLY A 86 -10.11 21.00 -4.31
CA GLY A 86 -10.78 21.32 -3.05
C GLY A 86 -9.86 21.89 -1.95
N CYS A 87 -8.58 22.18 -2.26
CA CYS A 87 -7.62 22.73 -1.31
C CYS A 87 -8.08 24.07 -0.72
N GLY A 88 -7.96 24.20 0.60
CA GLY A 88 -8.09 25.43 1.36
C GLY A 88 -6.73 26.04 1.72
N ASP A 89 -6.77 27.03 2.62
CA ASP A 89 -5.56 27.67 3.18
C ASP A 89 -5.21 27.14 4.60
N GLU A 90 -6.07 26.31 5.18
CA GLU A 90 -5.98 25.87 6.59
C GLU A 90 -6.42 24.41 6.73
N GLU A 91 -5.74 23.70 7.63
CA GLU A 91 -6.05 22.32 7.98
C GLU A 91 -7.32 22.17 8.83
N VAL A 92 -8.11 21.13 8.56
CA VAL A 92 -9.37 20.82 9.27
C VAL A 92 -9.26 19.47 9.96
N CYS A 93 -9.02 19.50 11.26
CA CYS A 93 -8.86 18.28 12.05
C CYS A 93 -10.08 17.34 12.05
N ASP A 94 -9.76 16.05 12.12
CA ASP A 94 -10.66 14.89 12.28
C ASP A 94 -11.55 14.63 11.05
N ASP A 95 -11.10 15.02 9.86
CA ASP A 95 -11.80 14.75 8.61
C ASP A 95 -11.07 13.81 7.64
N GLN A 96 -9.83 13.41 7.99
CA GLN A 96 -9.03 12.41 7.28
C GLN A 96 -8.53 12.90 5.91
N LEU A 97 -8.49 14.22 5.69
CA LEU A 97 -8.09 14.84 4.42
C LEU A 97 -6.88 15.77 4.61
N ASP A 98 -6.10 15.95 3.55
CA ASP A 98 -5.09 17.00 3.44
C ASP A 98 -5.76 18.30 2.98
N ASN A 99 -6.26 19.11 3.91
CA ASN A 99 -7.13 20.23 3.56
C ASN A 99 -6.38 21.41 2.95
N ASP A 100 -5.09 21.55 3.23
CA ASP A 100 -4.24 22.61 2.69
C ASP A 100 -3.30 22.14 1.56
N CYS A 101 -3.40 20.85 1.19
CA CYS A 101 -2.66 20.20 0.12
C CYS A 101 -1.13 20.28 0.30
N ASN A 102 -0.66 20.18 1.54
CA ASN A 102 0.77 20.21 1.87
C ASN A 102 1.43 18.83 1.90
N GLY A 103 0.66 17.77 1.66
CA GLY A 103 1.07 16.37 1.65
C GLY A 103 0.99 15.69 3.02
N GLN A 104 0.40 16.33 4.03
CA GLN A 104 0.13 15.75 5.34
C GLN A 104 -1.37 15.77 5.61
N VAL A 105 -1.87 14.80 6.36
CA VAL A 105 -3.29 14.66 6.67
C VAL A 105 -3.48 14.94 8.15
N ASP A 106 -4.44 15.80 8.51
CA ASP A 106 -4.73 16.19 9.89
C ASP A 106 -3.49 16.70 10.67
N GLU A 107 -2.57 17.44 10.04
CA GLU A 107 -1.36 17.92 10.72
C GLU A 107 -1.63 19.01 11.75
N GLY A 108 -0.87 18.97 12.85
CA GLY A 108 -1.08 19.88 13.98
C GLY A 108 -2.38 19.62 14.77
N CYS A 109 -3.11 18.56 14.43
CA CYS A 109 -4.28 18.09 15.16
C CYS A 109 -3.88 17.24 16.36
N THR A 110 -4.71 17.26 17.40
CA THR A 110 -4.48 16.45 18.60
C THR A 110 -5.05 15.05 18.39
N CYS A 111 -4.23 14.02 18.60
CA CYS A 111 -4.66 12.63 18.53
C CYS A 111 -4.27 11.87 19.81
N GLU A 112 -4.78 10.65 19.98
CA GLU A 112 -4.46 9.79 21.13
C GLU A 112 -3.39 8.76 20.75
N ASN A 113 -2.28 8.70 21.49
CA ASN A 113 -1.16 7.83 21.16
C ASN A 113 -1.59 6.35 21.03
N GLY A 114 -1.33 5.78 19.86
CA GLY A 114 -1.68 4.41 19.48
C GLY A 114 -3.05 4.25 18.80
N THR A 115 -3.79 5.34 18.54
CA THR A 115 -4.97 5.29 17.67
C THR A 115 -4.56 5.36 16.20
N SER A 116 -5.35 4.74 15.32
CA SER A 116 -5.19 4.82 13.86
C SER A 116 -6.44 5.40 13.22
N GLN A 117 -6.28 6.02 12.05
CA GLN A 117 -7.41 6.50 11.23
C GLN A 117 -7.09 6.44 9.73
N PRO A 118 -8.13 6.35 8.87
CA PRO A 118 -7.97 6.52 7.42
C PRO A 118 -7.37 7.88 7.12
N CYS A 119 -6.66 7.98 6.01
CA CYS A 119 -6.10 9.25 5.55
C CYS A 119 -6.06 9.28 4.03
N PHE A 120 -6.22 10.47 3.44
CA PHE A 120 -6.10 10.66 2.00
C PHE A 120 -5.13 11.81 1.74
N ARG A 121 -3.96 11.49 1.20
CA ARG A 121 -2.87 12.44 0.94
C ARG A 121 -3.04 13.21 -0.38
N GLY A 122 -3.95 12.77 -1.24
CA GLY A 122 -4.33 13.51 -2.44
C GLY A 122 -5.19 14.73 -2.10
N PRO A 123 -5.49 15.57 -3.11
CA PRO A 123 -6.31 16.75 -2.88
C PRO A 123 -7.69 16.38 -2.35
N PRO A 124 -8.23 17.09 -1.35
CA PRO A 124 -9.39 16.64 -0.56
C PRO A 124 -10.65 16.42 -1.41
N GLY A 125 -10.81 17.16 -2.52
CA GLY A 125 -11.90 17.01 -3.48
C GLY A 125 -11.80 15.77 -4.37
N ARG A 126 -10.61 15.14 -4.45
CA ARG A 126 -10.28 14.01 -5.32
C ARG A 126 -10.33 12.64 -4.61
N ARG A 127 -10.69 12.59 -3.33
CA ARG A 127 -10.85 11.33 -2.59
C ARG A 127 -11.90 10.42 -3.25
N ASN A 128 -11.54 9.15 -3.49
CA ASN A 128 -12.34 8.17 -4.22
C ASN A 128 -12.65 8.53 -5.70
N VAL A 129 -11.83 9.37 -6.33
CA VAL A 129 -11.88 9.62 -7.78
C VAL A 129 -10.88 8.69 -8.46
N GLY A 130 -11.29 8.09 -9.59
CA GLY A 130 -10.44 7.18 -10.33
C GLY A 130 -10.02 5.95 -9.52
N GLY A 131 -8.72 5.65 -9.51
CA GLY A 131 -8.10 4.58 -8.72
C GLY A 131 -7.64 5.01 -7.33
N CYS A 132 -7.91 6.24 -6.90
CA CYS A 132 -7.30 6.81 -5.71
C CYS A 132 -7.99 6.36 -4.42
N LEU A 133 -7.25 5.62 -3.60
CA LEU A 133 -7.71 5.01 -2.35
C LEU A 133 -7.15 5.75 -1.13
N ASP A 134 -7.81 5.49 0.01
CA ASP A 134 -7.36 5.96 1.32
C ASP A 134 -6.22 5.08 1.84
N GLY A 135 -5.27 5.74 2.49
CA GLY A 135 -4.25 5.12 3.30
C GLY A 135 -4.63 5.04 4.77
N MET A 136 -3.62 4.76 5.60
CA MET A 136 -3.73 4.78 7.06
C MET A 136 -2.62 5.60 7.70
N GLN A 137 -2.98 6.36 8.74
CA GLN A 137 -2.04 7.02 9.62
C GLN A 137 -2.28 6.63 11.07
N VAL A 138 -1.21 6.67 11.86
CA VAL A 138 -1.19 6.25 13.26
C VAL A 138 -0.75 7.42 14.10
N CYS A 139 -1.42 7.64 15.21
CA CYS A 139 -1.05 8.67 16.15
C CYS A 139 0.09 8.16 17.04
N HIS A 140 1.24 8.83 16.98
CA HIS A 140 2.43 8.42 17.73
C HIS A 140 3.02 9.59 18.53
N GLY A 141 3.38 9.33 19.78
CA GLY A 141 4.14 10.25 20.63
C GLY A 141 3.74 10.20 22.11
N PHE A 142 4.66 10.62 22.99
CA PHE A 142 4.45 10.51 24.45
C PHE A 142 3.86 11.77 25.09
N GLU A 143 4.51 12.94 24.88
CA GLU A 143 4.08 14.22 25.48
C GLU A 143 3.24 15.06 24.50
N PHE A 144 3.51 14.91 23.20
CA PHE A 144 2.82 15.56 22.09
C PHE A 144 2.62 14.51 21.00
N PRO A 145 1.52 13.74 21.05
CA PRO A 145 1.24 12.76 20.02
C PRO A 145 0.81 13.47 18.73
N GLU A 146 1.36 13.01 17.62
CA GLU A 146 1.14 13.55 16.27
C GLU A 146 0.80 12.40 15.32
N TRP A 147 0.04 12.67 14.27
CA TRP A 147 -0.21 11.69 13.22
C TRP A 147 1.08 11.42 12.44
N THR A 148 1.34 10.14 12.13
CA THR A 148 2.39 9.74 11.20
C THR A 148 2.04 10.17 9.78
N GLU A 149 2.96 9.96 8.84
CA GLU A 149 2.65 10.08 7.42
C GLU A 149 1.50 9.11 7.03
N CYS A 150 0.72 9.52 6.04
CA CYS A 150 -0.35 8.71 5.47
C CYS A 150 0.24 7.64 4.55
N GLU A 151 0.07 6.37 4.90
CA GLU A 151 0.62 5.25 4.14
C GLU A 151 -0.44 4.53 3.31
N GLY A 152 -0.13 4.17 2.07
CA GLY A 152 -1.08 3.54 1.13
C GLY A 152 -2.14 4.48 0.55
N GLY A 153 -2.16 5.75 0.97
CA GLY A 153 -3.06 6.76 0.42
C GLY A 153 -2.53 7.31 -0.90
N ALA A 154 -3.44 7.60 -1.83
CA ALA A 154 -3.06 8.18 -3.13
C ALA A 154 -2.25 9.47 -2.94
N THR A 155 -1.15 9.59 -3.69
CA THR A 155 -0.25 10.75 -3.68
C THR A 155 -0.64 11.74 -4.78
N THR A 156 -0.21 13.00 -4.64
CA THR A 156 -0.30 14.01 -5.71
C THR A 156 0.84 13.81 -6.72
N GLU A 157 0.96 12.64 -7.35
CA GLU A 157 1.94 12.52 -8.43
C GLU A 157 1.46 13.35 -9.64
N PRO A 158 2.37 14.08 -10.31
CA PRO A 158 2.02 14.69 -11.58
C PRO A 158 1.56 13.63 -12.58
N GLU A 159 0.65 14.00 -13.47
CA GLU A 159 0.23 13.09 -14.52
C GLU A 159 1.45 12.59 -15.33
N VAL A 160 1.49 11.28 -15.55
CA VAL A 160 2.44 10.61 -16.45
C VAL A 160 1.64 9.81 -17.47
N CYS A 161 2.17 9.70 -18.70
CA CYS A 161 1.48 9.04 -19.80
C CYS A 161 1.62 7.51 -19.70
N ASP A 162 0.86 6.90 -18.78
CA ASP A 162 0.98 5.52 -18.35
C ASP A 162 -0.34 4.73 -18.35
N GLY A 163 -1.45 5.36 -18.71
CA GLY A 163 -2.79 4.77 -18.75
C GLY A 163 -3.52 4.82 -17.40
N LYS A 164 -3.00 5.52 -16.41
CA LYS A 164 -3.61 5.76 -15.09
C LYS A 164 -4.05 7.21 -14.92
N ASP A 165 -4.73 7.47 -13.81
CA ASP A 165 -5.11 8.80 -13.34
C ASP A 165 -4.23 9.06 -12.12
N ASN A 166 -3.03 9.60 -12.36
CA ASN A 166 -1.95 9.67 -11.37
C ASN A 166 -2.12 10.86 -10.42
N ASP A 167 -2.82 11.90 -10.88
CA ASP A 167 -3.14 13.06 -10.07
C ASP A 167 -4.55 12.98 -9.42
N CYS A 168 -5.31 11.91 -9.67
CA CYS A 168 -6.66 11.67 -9.17
C CYS A 168 -7.72 12.66 -9.67
N ASN A 169 -7.48 13.39 -10.76
CA ASN A 169 -8.44 14.38 -11.26
C ASN A 169 -9.62 13.75 -12.02
N GLY A 170 -9.64 12.42 -12.17
CA GLY A 170 -10.67 11.66 -12.86
C GLY A 170 -10.40 11.46 -14.35
N CYS A 171 -9.24 11.89 -14.83
CA CYS A 171 -8.88 11.92 -16.22
C CYS A 171 -7.55 11.17 -16.42
N VAL A 172 -7.64 10.06 -17.15
CA VAL A 172 -6.47 9.25 -17.49
C VAL A 172 -5.63 9.97 -18.54
N ASP A 173 -4.33 10.11 -18.29
CA ASP A 173 -3.33 10.64 -19.22
C ASP A 173 -3.69 12.02 -19.84
N ASP A 174 -4.08 13.01 -19.04
CA ASP A 174 -4.49 14.35 -19.49
C ASP A 174 -3.32 15.28 -19.91
N ILE A 175 -2.24 14.68 -20.41
CA ILE A 175 -1.05 15.36 -20.94
C ILE A 175 -1.18 15.56 -22.46
N GLU A 176 -0.92 16.77 -22.94
CA GLU A 176 -0.90 17.08 -24.38
C GLU A 176 0.15 16.20 -25.11
N ASP A 177 -0.26 15.56 -26.21
CA ASP A 177 0.54 14.60 -26.99
C ASP A 177 0.99 13.32 -26.24
N CYS A 178 0.21 12.83 -25.27
CA CYS A 178 0.46 11.52 -24.66
C CYS A 178 0.44 10.39 -25.69
N GLN A 179 1.58 9.72 -25.84
CA GLN A 179 1.77 8.50 -26.61
C GLN A 179 2.56 7.50 -25.73
N PRO A 180 1.88 6.62 -24.98
CA PRO A 180 2.55 5.75 -24.02
C PRO A 180 3.53 4.84 -24.77
N GLN A 181 4.83 4.99 -24.47
CA GLN A 181 5.91 4.16 -25.05
C GLN A 181 6.07 2.82 -24.30
N ILE A 182 5.52 2.76 -23.09
CA ILE A 182 5.34 1.54 -22.29
C ILE A 182 3.89 1.48 -21.83
N THR A 183 3.41 0.29 -21.48
CA THR A 183 2.10 0.11 -20.84
C THR A 183 2.35 -0.27 -19.38
N CYS A 184 2.11 0.66 -18.45
CA CYS A 184 2.29 0.35 -17.05
C CYS A 184 1.21 -0.63 -16.56
N PRO A 185 1.54 -1.53 -15.63
CA PRO A 185 0.54 -2.40 -15.03
C PRO A 185 -0.48 -1.55 -14.29
N VAL A 186 -1.76 -1.90 -14.44
CA VAL A 186 -2.78 -1.46 -13.48
C VAL A 186 -2.48 -2.06 -12.12
N ASP A 187 -3.06 -1.48 -11.08
CA ASP A 187 -2.91 -2.01 -9.73
C ASP A 187 -3.45 -3.45 -9.68
N ASP A 188 -2.72 -4.32 -8.99
CA ASP A 188 -2.99 -5.76 -8.92
C ASP A 188 -3.36 -6.18 -7.50
N VAL A 189 -3.91 -7.38 -7.37
CA VAL A 189 -4.26 -7.99 -6.09
C VAL A 189 -3.51 -9.30 -5.95
N ALA A 190 -2.77 -9.44 -4.85
CA ALA A 190 -2.08 -10.66 -4.50
C ALA A 190 -2.44 -11.07 -3.07
N PRO A 191 -2.46 -12.37 -2.73
CA PRO A 191 -2.53 -12.75 -1.34
C PRO A 191 -1.15 -12.61 -0.64
N PRO A 192 -1.12 -12.51 0.70
CA PRO A 192 0.12 -12.44 1.46
C PRO A 192 0.85 -13.79 1.50
N LEU A 193 2.09 -13.75 1.99
CA LEU A 193 2.98 -14.89 2.25
C LEU A 193 3.44 -15.63 0.99
N GLN A 194 3.64 -14.91 -0.11
CA GLN A 194 4.06 -15.51 -1.38
C GLN A 194 4.96 -14.60 -2.20
N ASP A 195 5.70 -15.21 -3.12
CA ASP A 195 6.46 -14.48 -4.13
C ASP A 195 5.52 -13.90 -5.19
N TYR A 196 5.65 -12.61 -5.44
CA TYR A 196 5.03 -11.88 -6.54
C TYR A 196 6.05 -11.64 -7.66
N VAL A 197 5.62 -11.80 -8.91
CA VAL A 197 6.49 -11.71 -10.07
C VAL A 197 6.54 -10.27 -10.57
N LEU A 198 7.75 -9.73 -10.68
CA LEU A 198 8.03 -8.43 -11.28
C LEU A 198 8.64 -8.68 -12.67
N ASP A 199 7.91 -8.35 -13.74
CA ASP A 199 8.32 -8.67 -15.12
C ASP A 199 8.12 -7.47 -16.07
N ALA A 200 9.23 -6.83 -16.42
CA ALA A 200 9.26 -5.67 -17.31
C ALA A 200 8.82 -6.01 -18.75
N SER A 201 8.84 -7.28 -19.16
CA SER A 201 8.40 -7.69 -20.50
C SER A 201 6.88 -7.55 -20.71
N THR A 202 6.13 -7.40 -19.61
CA THR A 202 4.70 -7.08 -19.66
C THR A 202 4.43 -5.60 -19.95
N MET A 203 5.44 -4.74 -19.77
CA MET A 203 5.33 -3.28 -19.82
C MET A 203 6.00 -2.69 -21.06
N TYR A 204 7.12 -3.29 -21.46
CA TYR A 204 7.95 -2.83 -22.57
C TYR A 204 8.04 -3.91 -23.66
N GLU A 205 7.57 -3.60 -24.87
CA GLU A 205 7.57 -4.54 -26.00
C GLU A 205 8.99 -4.78 -26.60
N GLY A 206 9.95 -3.90 -26.30
CA GLY A 206 11.34 -4.01 -26.76
C GLY A 206 12.21 -4.93 -25.90
N THR A 207 13.51 -5.02 -26.23
CA THR A 207 14.48 -5.64 -25.32
C THR A 207 15.05 -4.55 -24.41
N PRO A 208 14.82 -4.60 -23.09
CA PRO A 208 15.43 -3.63 -22.19
C PRO A 208 16.94 -3.90 -22.07
N ASP A 209 17.73 -2.83 -22.04
CA ASP A 209 19.18 -2.86 -21.75
C ASP A 209 19.43 -3.07 -20.25
N SER A 210 18.60 -2.46 -19.40
CA SER A 210 18.59 -2.66 -17.94
C SER A 210 17.24 -2.32 -17.33
N CYS A 211 16.96 -2.91 -16.17
CA CYS A 211 15.81 -2.57 -15.33
C CYS A 211 16.28 -2.27 -13.91
N THR A 212 15.53 -1.47 -13.18
CA THR A 212 15.74 -1.23 -11.75
C THR A 212 14.39 -1.22 -11.05
N TRP A 213 14.24 -2.06 -10.05
CA TRP A 213 13.03 -2.20 -9.24
C TRP A 213 13.27 -1.63 -7.84
N GLU A 214 12.32 -0.84 -7.37
CA GLU A 214 12.21 -0.38 -5.99
C GLU A 214 10.80 -0.72 -5.49
N VAL A 215 10.69 -1.16 -4.25
CA VAL A 215 9.41 -1.57 -3.67
C VAL A 215 9.30 -0.92 -2.29
N ASP A 216 8.33 -0.05 -2.14
CA ASP A 216 7.92 0.47 -0.83
C ASP A 216 6.93 -0.51 -0.22
N CYS A 217 7.25 -0.99 0.98
CA CYS A 217 6.48 -1.99 1.69
C CYS A 217 5.57 -1.35 2.75
N PRO A 218 4.41 -1.94 3.04
CA PRO A 218 3.53 -1.45 4.09
C PRO A 218 4.17 -1.64 5.47
N LEU A 219 3.74 -0.83 6.45
CA LEU A 219 4.18 -0.99 7.84
C LEU A 219 3.95 -2.40 8.38
N GLY A 220 4.94 -2.90 9.11
CA GLY A 220 4.96 -4.26 9.64
C GLY A 220 5.61 -5.28 8.72
N SER A 221 5.85 -4.92 7.45
CA SER A 221 6.72 -5.69 6.57
C SER A 221 8.18 -5.60 7.05
N ALA A 222 8.90 -6.71 6.96
CA ALA A 222 10.36 -6.74 7.04
C ALA A 222 11.02 -6.15 5.78
N CYS A 223 10.22 -5.85 4.75
CA CYS A 223 10.57 -5.29 3.47
C CYS A 223 11.81 -5.94 2.83
N PRO A 224 11.69 -7.22 2.41
CA PRO A 224 12.82 -7.97 1.86
C PRO A 224 13.36 -7.39 0.55
N GLY A 225 12.57 -6.57 -0.14
CA GLY A 225 12.87 -6.04 -1.47
C GLY A 225 12.87 -7.12 -2.57
N PRO A 226 13.09 -6.72 -3.84
CA PRO A 226 13.20 -7.66 -4.94
C PRO A 226 14.42 -8.58 -4.80
N ALA A 227 14.27 -9.87 -5.18
CA ALA A 227 15.32 -10.88 -5.10
C ALA A 227 16.58 -10.51 -5.90
N ASP A 228 16.39 -9.89 -7.06
CA ASP A 228 17.40 -9.13 -7.80
C ASP A 228 16.73 -7.87 -8.37
N ALA A 229 17.01 -6.71 -7.77
CA ALA A 229 16.44 -5.44 -8.17
C ALA A 229 16.87 -4.98 -9.58
N ASN A 230 17.89 -5.59 -10.19
CA ASN A 230 18.38 -5.20 -11.51
C ASN A 230 18.04 -6.22 -12.62
N ASP A 231 17.38 -7.32 -12.27
CA ASP A 231 16.87 -8.28 -13.26
C ASP A 231 15.51 -7.78 -13.77
N CYS A 232 15.35 -7.75 -15.10
CA CYS A 232 14.09 -7.35 -15.73
C CYS A 232 12.95 -8.35 -15.49
N SER A 233 13.26 -9.55 -14.99
CA SER A 233 12.30 -10.54 -14.50
C SER A 233 12.77 -11.06 -13.14
N THR A 234 12.14 -10.59 -12.06
CA THR A 234 12.52 -10.91 -10.68
C THR A 234 11.28 -11.22 -9.84
N THR A 235 11.46 -11.48 -8.55
CA THR A 235 10.35 -11.66 -7.61
C THR A 235 10.55 -10.82 -6.37
N VAL A 236 9.45 -10.46 -5.70
CA VAL A 236 9.43 -9.86 -4.37
C VAL A 236 8.55 -10.70 -3.46
N TYR A 237 8.98 -10.94 -2.23
CA TYR A 237 8.20 -11.69 -1.26
C TYR A 237 7.28 -10.74 -0.48
N LEU A 238 5.97 -11.00 -0.53
CA LEU A 238 4.94 -10.21 0.12
C LEU A 238 4.63 -10.83 1.49
N ASP A 239 5.22 -10.29 2.55
CA ASP A 239 5.23 -10.88 3.89
C ASP A 239 4.05 -10.49 4.79
N VAL A 240 3.39 -9.36 4.53
CA VAL A 240 2.22 -8.87 5.26
C VAL A 240 1.10 -8.47 4.31
N SER A 241 -0.10 -8.30 4.83
CA SER A 241 -1.18 -7.61 4.11
C SER A 241 -0.95 -6.11 4.11
N GLY A 242 -1.45 -5.43 3.07
CA GLY A 242 -1.25 -4.01 2.85
C GLY A 242 -0.82 -3.71 1.42
N ASP A 243 -0.56 -2.43 1.16
CA ASP A 243 -0.24 -1.95 -0.17
C ASP A 243 1.28 -1.89 -0.36
N TYR A 244 1.76 -2.59 -1.38
CA TYR A 244 3.16 -2.53 -1.81
C TYR A 244 3.24 -1.67 -3.06
N THR A 245 3.92 -0.53 -2.98
CA THR A 245 4.13 0.36 -4.13
C THR A 245 5.37 -0.09 -4.88
N VAL A 246 5.18 -0.53 -6.12
CA VAL A 246 6.25 -1.00 -6.98
C VAL A 246 6.63 0.10 -7.96
N HIS A 247 7.90 0.49 -7.91
CA HIS A 247 8.53 1.40 -8.86
C HIS A 247 9.47 0.62 -9.78
N VAL A 248 9.41 0.91 -11.08
CA VAL A 248 10.35 0.34 -12.04
C VAL A 248 10.87 1.40 -13.00
N THR A 249 12.18 1.41 -13.19
CA THR A 249 12.85 2.15 -14.25
C THR A 249 13.36 1.16 -15.30
N ILE A 250 12.98 1.37 -16.56
CA ILE A 250 13.38 0.55 -17.72
C ILE A 250 14.24 1.42 -18.64
N VAL A 251 15.43 0.92 -18.98
CA VAL A 251 16.32 1.54 -19.98
C VAL A 251 16.26 0.75 -21.28
N GLY A 252 15.84 1.36 -22.38
CA GLY A 252 15.81 0.74 -23.72
C GLY A 252 17.16 0.76 -24.44
N GLU A 253 17.26 0.05 -25.58
CA GLU A 253 18.50 -0.13 -26.38
C GLU A 253 19.17 1.17 -26.86
N ASN A 254 18.43 2.29 -26.89
CA ASN A 254 18.93 3.60 -27.30
C ASN A 254 19.32 4.50 -26.10
N GLY A 255 19.23 4.00 -24.87
CA GLY A 255 19.38 4.78 -23.64
C GLY A 255 18.16 5.64 -23.31
N GLU A 256 16.99 5.29 -23.85
CA GLU A 256 15.70 5.88 -23.48
C GLU A 256 15.29 5.32 -22.11
N GLU A 257 14.86 6.18 -21.19
CA GLU A 257 14.43 5.81 -19.85
C GLU A 257 12.91 5.91 -19.76
N PHE A 258 12.29 4.88 -19.17
CA PHE A 258 10.86 4.81 -18.91
C PHE A 258 10.62 4.42 -17.46
N GLU A 259 9.59 4.96 -16.83
CA GLU A 259 9.25 4.70 -15.43
C GLU A 259 7.79 4.27 -15.31
N CYS A 260 7.52 3.32 -14.42
CA CYS A 260 6.17 2.94 -14.01
C CYS A 260 6.07 2.83 -12.50
N THR A 261 4.91 3.22 -11.97
CA THR A 261 4.53 2.95 -10.59
C THR A 261 3.18 2.23 -10.56
N TYR A 262 3.06 1.18 -9.76
CA TYR A 262 1.79 0.50 -9.53
C TYR A 262 1.72 -0.10 -8.14
N ILE A 263 0.49 -0.28 -7.66
CA ILE A 263 0.25 -0.83 -6.32
C ILE A 263 -0.12 -2.30 -6.45
N VAL A 264 0.47 -3.14 -5.60
CA VAL A 264 0.01 -4.50 -5.36
C VAL A 264 -0.72 -4.52 -4.02
N HIS A 265 -2.05 -4.62 -4.07
CA HIS A 265 -2.90 -4.75 -2.90
C HIS A 265 -2.80 -6.16 -2.34
N VAL A 266 -2.10 -6.31 -1.22
CA VAL A 266 -1.87 -7.62 -0.61
C VAL A 266 -2.98 -7.93 0.39
N ILE A 267 -3.86 -8.84 0.01
CA ILE A 267 -5.15 -9.06 0.68
C ILE A 267 -5.24 -10.47 1.25
N GLY A 268 -5.33 -10.56 2.58
CA GLY A 268 -5.75 -11.77 3.29
C GLY A 268 -7.26 -11.97 3.25
N ASN A 269 -7.69 -13.24 3.21
CA ASN A 269 -9.12 -13.59 3.26
C ASN A 269 -9.69 -13.46 4.69
N GLY A 270 -10.97 -13.09 4.77
CA GLY A 270 -11.73 -13.11 6.03
C GLY A 270 -11.14 -12.19 7.10
N LEU A 271 -10.91 -12.73 8.30
CA LEU A 271 -10.26 -12.07 9.42
C LEU A 271 -8.78 -12.48 9.44
N ARG A 272 -7.90 -11.49 9.37
CA ARG A 272 -6.45 -11.66 9.53
C ARG A 272 -5.92 -10.72 10.62
N VAL A 273 -5.11 -11.28 11.50
CA VAL A 273 -4.46 -10.53 12.58
C VAL A 273 -2.95 -10.72 12.42
N GLU A 274 -2.23 -9.63 12.31
CA GLU A 274 -0.78 -9.61 12.17
C GLU A 274 -0.14 -8.94 13.38
N LEU A 275 0.93 -9.53 13.88
CA LEU A 275 1.73 -9.06 14.99
C LEU A 275 3.16 -8.83 14.52
N SER A 276 3.69 -7.65 14.81
CA SER A 276 5.10 -7.29 14.63
C SER A 276 5.62 -6.66 15.92
N TRP A 277 6.89 -6.85 16.26
CA TRP A 277 7.51 -6.21 17.43
C TRP A 277 8.94 -5.80 17.16
N ASP A 278 9.40 -4.77 17.88
CA ASP A 278 10.83 -4.49 17.98
C ASP A 278 11.44 -5.28 19.15
N GLY A 279 12.55 -5.95 18.90
CA GLY A 279 13.20 -6.78 19.91
C GLY A 279 14.46 -7.42 19.34
N PRO A 280 15.44 -7.79 20.17
CA PRO A 280 16.53 -8.65 19.71
C PRO A 280 15.99 -9.92 19.04
N ASP A 281 16.75 -10.47 18.08
CA ASP A 281 16.44 -11.68 17.29
C ASP A 281 16.12 -12.95 18.12
N SER A 282 16.08 -12.86 19.45
CA SER A 282 15.82 -13.97 20.38
C SER A 282 14.52 -13.84 21.16
N ASP A 283 13.76 -12.77 20.94
CA ASP A 283 12.48 -12.56 21.61
C ASP A 283 11.38 -13.31 20.87
N ASP A 284 10.58 -14.01 21.67
CA ASP A 284 9.48 -14.88 21.27
C ASP A 284 8.21 -14.25 21.84
N VAL A 285 7.41 -13.66 20.96
CA VAL A 285 6.16 -12.97 21.29
C VAL A 285 5.06 -13.68 20.52
N ASP A 286 4.13 -14.30 21.24
CA ASP A 286 3.04 -15.08 20.63
C ASP A 286 1.81 -14.21 20.37
N LEU A 287 1.16 -14.48 19.24
CA LEU A 287 -0.17 -13.99 18.91
C LEU A 287 -1.24 -14.99 19.36
N HIS A 288 -2.30 -14.43 19.96
CA HIS A 288 -3.48 -15.16 20.37
C HIS A 288 -4.74 -14.58 19.74
N LEU A 289 -5.59 -15.45 19.19
CA LEU A 289 -6.95 -15.13 18.76
C LEU A 289 -7.95 -15.96 19.55
N HIS A 290 -8.90 -15.29 20.20
CA HIS A 290 -9.86 -15.92 21.08
C HIS A 290 -11.29 -15.73 20.59
N ARG A 291 -12.06 -16.81 20.39
CA ARG A 291 -13.46 -16.71 19.89
C ARG A 291 -14.53 -16.51 20.97
N ASN A 292 -14.11 -16.36 22.22
CA ASN A 292 -14.99 -16.20 23.37
C ASN A 292 -14.43 -15.12 24.30
N VAL A 293 -14.99 -13.91 24.21
CA VAL A 293 -14.47 -12.75 24.93
C VAL A 293 -14.72 -12.78 26.45
N ASP A 294 -15.45 -13.78 26.93
CA ASP A 294 -15.87 -13.93 28.34
C ASP A 294 -15.14 -15.06 29.10
N SER A 295 -14.27 -15.86 28.44
CA SER A 295 -13.45 -16.88 29.12
C SER A 295 -12.00 -16.43 29.29
N GLY A 296 -11.19 -17.31 29.89
CA GLY A 296 -9.77 -17.05 30.10
C GLY A 296 -8.93 -17.75 29.04
N TRP A 297 -7.72 -17.25 28.83
CA TRP A 297 -6.77 -17.75 27.82
C TRP A 297 -6.30 -19.19 28.06
N PHE A 298 -5.68 -19.76 27.03
CA PHE A 298 -5.13 -21.11 26.99
C PHE A 298 -6.19 -22.21 27.19
N ASP A 299 -7.39 -21.99 26.64
CA ASP A 299 -8.48 -22.96 26.60
C ASP A 299 -8.81 -23.41 25.15
N ASP A 300 -9.93 -24.12 24.95
CA ASP A 300 -10.34 -24.63 23.63
C ASP A 300 -10.86 -23.53 22.68
N ASP A 301 -11.01 -22.29 23.18
CA ASP A 301 -11.45 -21.10 22.45
C ASP A 301 -10.29 -20.15 22.11
N ASP A 302 -9.05 -20.48 22.46
CA ASP A 302 -7.82 -19.70 22.24
C ASP A 302 -6.93 -20.36 21.16
N CYS A 303 -6.70 -19.66 20.05
CA CYS A 303 -5.82 -20.08 18.96
C CYS A 303 -4.46 -19.39 19.07
N PHE A 304 -3.37 -20.16 19.17
CA PHE A 304 -2.00 -19.66 19.34
C PHE A 304 -0.95 -20.71 18.92
N TYR A 305 0.35 -20.40 19.06
CA TYR A 305 1.48 -21.23 18.60
C TYR A 305 1.36 -22.72 18.96
N ALA A 306 0.78 -23.07 20.12
CA ALA A 306 0.78 -24.46 20.58
C ALA A 306 -0.37 -25.31 20.01
N ASN A 307 -1.44 -24.73 19.46
CA ASN A 307 -2.63 -25.49 19.03
C ASN A 307 -3.17 -25.12 17.64
N CYS A 308 -2.65 -24.05 17.03
CA CYS A 308 -2.99 -23.55 15.70
C CYS A 308 -1.90 -23.75 14.64
N THR A 309 -0.98 -24.70 14.86
CA THR A 309 0.08 -25.10 13.92
C THR A 309 0.15 -26.64 13.77
N GLU A 310 0.74 -27.15 12.69
CA GLU A 310 0.95 -28.59 12.49
C GLU A 310 2.15 -29.14 13.28
N THR A 311 3.15 -28.30 13.60
CA THR A 311 4.51 -28.76 13.96
C THR A 311 4.69 -29.22 15.40
N TYR A 312 4.12 -28.51 16.38
CA TYR A 312 4.48 -28.74 17.79
C TYR A 312 3.61 -29.77 18.50
N THR A 313 2.31 -29.83 18.19
CA THR A 313 1.35 -30.70 18.90
C THR A 313 0.39 -31.43 17.97
N GLY A 314 0.38 -31.09 16.68
CA GLY A 314 -0.69 -31.39 15.74
C GLY A 314 -1.90 -30.47 16.00
N TYR A 315 -2.37 -29.78 14.96
CA TYR A 315 -3.56 -28.94 15.02
C TYR A 315 -4.70 -29.62 15.79
N SER A 316 -5.14 -29.01 16.89
CA SER A 316 -6.06 -29.64 17.84
C SER A 316 -7.31 -28.81 18.11
N ILE A 317 -7.35 -27.57 17.64
CA ILE A 317 -8.52 -26.70 17.75
C ILE A 317 -9.46 -26.98 16.57
N ASP A 318 -10.76 -27.02 16.82
CA ASP A 318 -11.78 -27.10 15.76
C ASP A 318 -12.92 -26.18 16.16
N TRP A 319 -12.94 -25.00 15.56
CA TRP A 319 -13.98 -24.03 15.85
C TRP A 319 -15.27 -24.26 15.05
N GLY A 320 -15.28 -25.25 14.15
CA GLY A 320 -16.43 -25.59 13.32
C GLY A 320 -16.53 -24.81 12.01
N TYR A 321 -15.55 -23.96 11.69
CA TYR A 321 -15.46 -23.27 10.40
C TYR A 321 -15.02 -24.24 9.30
N ALA A 322 -15.48 -23.99 8.07
CA ALA A 322 -15.07 -24.82 6.94
C ALA A 322 -13.60 -24.55 6.61
N GLU A 323 -12.83 -25.59 6.30
CA GLU A 323 -11.48 -25.43 5.79
C GLU A 323 -11.50 -24.78 4.40
N THR A 324 -10.48 -23.97 4.11
CA THR A 324 -10.28 -23.32 2.82
C THR A 324 -9.60 -24.29 1.85
N ALA A 325 -10.00 -24.24 0.58
CA ALA A 325 -9.41 -25.08 -0.45
C ALA A 325 -7.94 -24.69 -0.66
N VAL A 326 -7.07 -25.66 -0.96
CA VAL A 326 -5.62 -25.42 -1.07
C VAL A 326 -5.26 -24.47 -2.21
N GLU A 327 -6.10 -24.40 -3.24
CA GLU A 327 -5.96 -23.44 -4.34
C GLU A 327 -6.27 -21.99 -3.94
N ASP A 328 -7.03 -21.78 -2.86
CA ASP A 328 -7.49 -20.46 -2.39
C ASP A 328 -6.72 -20.00 -1.13
N CYS A 329 -5.64 -20.70 -0.78
CA CYS A 329 -4.85 -20.45 0.42
C CYS A 329 -3.35 -20.42 0.07
N PRO A 330 -2.64 -19.31 0.35
CA PRO A 330 -1.21 -19.20 0.11
C PRO A 330 -0.43 -20.25 0.90
N GLU A 331 0.60 -20.83 0.29
CA GLU A 331 1.51 -21.72 1.02
C GLU A 331 2.46 -20.86 1.85
N PRO A 332 2.48 -21.01 3.19
CA PRO A 332 3.32 -20.20 4.05
C PRO A 332 4.80 -20.57 3.84
N PRO A 333 5.73 -19.69 4.22
CA PRO A 333 7.15 -19.89 3.95
C PRO A 333 7.65 -21.21 4.56
N PRO A 334 8.63 -21.89 3.96
CA PRO A 334 9.14 -23.16 4.47
C PRO A 334 9.61 -23.03 5.92
N GLY A 335 9.06 -23.85 6.82
CA GLY A 335 9.40 -23.82 8.25
C GLY A 335 8.37 -23.11 9.14
N SER A 336 7.35 -22.46 8.55
CA SER A 336 6.12 -21.93 9.19
C SER A 336 5.30 -22.96 9.96
N GLY A 337 5.65 -24.23 9.82
CA GLY A 337 5.04 -25.32 10.53
C GLY A 337 3.75 -25.86 9.90
N TRP A 338 3.43 -25.45 8.67
CA TRP A 338 2.36 -26.00 7.84
C TRP A 338 2.85 -26.55 6.51
N ASN A 339 2.16 -27.56 5.98
CA ASN A 339 2.26 -27.98 4.58
C ASN A 339 0.86 -28.16 3.97
N TYR A 340 0.26 -27.06 3.52
CA TYR A 340 -1.12 -27.06 3.01
C TYR A 340 -1.29 -27.91 1.75
N VAL A 341 -0.27 -27.97 0.88
CA VAL A 341 -0.29 -28.84 -0.30
C VAL A 341 -0.41 -30.32 0.08
N ALA A 342 0.34 -30.77 1.09
CA ALA A 342 0.27 -32.16 1.57
C ALA A 342 -1.03 -32.44 2.34
N ARG A 343 -1.56 -31.45 3.07
CA ARG A 343 -2.83 -31.54 3.79
C ARG A 343 -4.04 -31.56 2.85
N GLY A 344 -3.97 -30.77 1.77
CA GLY A 344 -5.03 -30.58 0.78
C GLY A 344 -6.05 -29.47 1.11
N SER A 345 -5.82 -28.70 2.17
CA SER A 345 -6.68 -27.59 2.64
C SER A 345 -5.98 -26.77 3.72
N CYS A 346 -6.50 -25.57 4.00
CA CYS A 346 -6.09 -24.73 5.11
C CYS A 346 -7.15 -24.71 6.22
N PRO A 347 -6.77 -24.98 7.48
CA PRO A 347 -7.71 -24.98 8.59
C PRO A 347 -8.12 -23.57 9.02
N ASN A 348 -9.24 -23.49 9.75
CA ASN A 348 -9.82 -22.24 10.23
C ASN A 348 -10.23 -22.41 11.71
N PRO A 349 -9.62 -21.67 12.65
CA PRO A 349 -8.52 -20.71 12.48
C PRO A 349 -7.16 -21.41 12.27
N ARG A 350 -6.13 -20.66 11.91
CA ARG A 350 -4.74 -21.14 11.78
C ARG A 350 -3.73 -20.04 12.08
N LEU A 351 -2.56 -20.42 12.57
CA LEU A 351 -1.38 -19.57 12.69
C LEU A 351 -0.46 -19.87 11.48
N ASP A 352 -0.37 -18.96 10.51
CA ASP A 352 0.38 -19.21 9.27
C ASP A 352 1.88 -18.97 9.43
N ILE A 353 2.28 -18.03 10.30
CA ILE A 353 3.68 -17.81 10.67
C ILE A 353 3.73 -17.74 12.18
N ASP A 354 4.60 -18.57 12.76
CA ASP A 354 5.05 -18.57 14.15
C ASP A 354 6.48 -18.01 14.15
N ASP A 355 6.61 -16.69 14.23
CA ASP A 355 7.93 -16.06 14.25
C ASP A 355 8.46 -16.04 15.68
N VAL A 356 9.59 -16.70 15.88
CA VAL A 356 10.26 -16.83 17.19
C VAL A 356 11.51 -15.95 17.29
N GLN A 357 11.70 -15.08 16.29
CA GLN A 357 12.79 -14.12 16.21
C GLN A 357 12.18 -12.72 16.13
N GLY A 358 12.85 -11.73 16.73
CA GLY A 358 12.42 -10.33 16.66
C GLY A 358 12.11 -9.91 15.22
N PHE A 359 11.17 -8.96 15.07
CA PHE A 359 10.67 -8.31 13.84
C PHE A 359 9.30 -8.81 13.32
N GLY A 360 8.90 -10.06 13.54
CA GLY A 360 7.67 -10.60 12.94
C GLY A 360 7.71 -10.59 11.39
N PRO A 361 6.58 -10.77 10.70
CA PRO A 361 5.22 -10.84 11.23
C PRO A 361 4.83 -12.25 11.71
N GLU A 362 4.23 -12.33 12.90
CA GLU A 362 3.42 -13.47 13.30
C GLU A 362 1.96 -13.21 12.87
N ASN A 363 1.22 -14.21 12.39
CA ASN A 363 -0.16 -13.96 11.96
C ASN A 363 -1.12 -15.14 12.10
N ILE A 364 -2.34 -14.83 12.55
CA ILE A 364 -3.48 -15.75 12.64
C ILE A 364 -4.54 -15.36 11.60
N ASN A 365 -5.07 -16.36 10.91
CA ASN A 365 -6.08 -16.19 9.87
C ASN A 365 -7.32 -17.05 10.13
N LEU A 366 -8.47 -16.48 9.76
CA LEU A 366 -9.78 -17.12 9.71
C LEU A 366 -10.48 -16.64 8.44
N ASP A 367 -10.51 -17.47 7.39
CA ASP A 367 -10.91 -17.01 6.05
C ASP A 367 -12.43 -16.81 5.89
N ASN A 368 -13.23 -17.46 6.72
CA ASN A 368 -14.69 -17.51 6.60
C ASN A 368 -15.41 -17.35 7.95
N PRO A 369 -15.15 -16.25 8.67
CA PRO A 369 -15.85 -15.96 9.92
C PRO A 369 -17.36 -15.83 9.66
N ALA A 370 -18.17 -16.25 10.62
CA ALA A 370 -19.62 -16.17 10.52
C ALA A 370 -20.13 -14.77 10.89
N PRO A 371 -21.33 -14.41 10.43
CA PRO A 371 -21.94 -13.13 10.78
C PRO A 371 -22.06 -12.93 12.28
N PHE A 372 -21.63 -11.75 12.75
CA PHE A 372 -21.65 -11.36 14.17
C PHE A 372 -20.79 -12.22 15.11
N ASP A 373 -19.83 -12.96 14.59
CA ASP A 373 -18.82 -13.57 15.46
C ASP A 373 -18.03 -12.49 16.20
N GLU A 374 -17.67 -12.81 17.44
CA GLU A 374 -16.88 -11.95 18.31
C GLU A 374 -15.53 -12.60 18.57
N PHE A 375 -14.45 -11.84 18.45
CA PHE A 375 -13.09 -12.29 18.73
C PHE A 375 -12.36 -11.30 19.62
N ARG A 376 -11.37 -11.79 20.37
CA ARG A 376 -10.41 -10.96 21.09
C ARG A 376 -9.00 -11.33 20.70
N VAL A 377 -8.17 -10.32 20.48
CA VAL A 377 -6.74 -10.47 20.21
C VAL A 377 -5.94 -10.22 21.48
N MET A 378 -4.94 -11.06 21.72
CA MET A 378 -3.95 -10.86 22.78
C MET A 378 -2.54 -11.13 22.27
N VAL A 379 -1.59 -10.38 22.81
CA VAL A 379 -0.16 -10.55 22.56
C VAL A 379 0.49 -11.03 23.86
N HIS A 380 1.27 -12.11 23.77
CA HIS A 380 1.95 -12.70 24.90
C HIS A 380 3.46 -12.61 24.72
N TYR A 381 4.16 -11.89 25.60
CA TYR A 381 5.62 -11.94 25.60
C TYR A 381 6.09 -13.25 26.23
N TYR A 382 6.24 -14.29 25.41
CA TYR A 382 6.54 -15.63 25.87
C TYR A 382 7.94 -15.73 26.45
N ASP A 383 9.00 -15.46 25.68
CA ASP A 383 10.39 -15.57 26.15
C ASP A 383 11.32 -14.51 25.55
N GLY A 384 12.26 -13.99 26.34
CA GLY A 384 13.18 -12.91 25.94
C GLY A 384 14.59 -13.40 25.65
N GLY A 385 14.76 -14.67 25.25
CA GLY A 385 16.03 -15.26 24.82
C GLY A 385 17.18 -15.33 25.84
N GLY A 386 17.02 -14.80 27.06
CA GLY A 386 17.95 -14.95 28.18
C GLY A 386 19.39 -14.48 27.91
N GLY A 387 19.59 -13.25 27.45
CA GLY A 387 20.92 -12.64 27.35
C GLY A 387 21.69 -12.68 28.68
N ILE A 388 22.90 -13.25 28.69
CA ILE A 388 23.77 -13.43 29.89
C ILE A 388 24.19 -12.08 30.55
N PHE A 389 23.96 -10.95 29.88
CA PHE A 389 24.29 -9.60 30.37
C PHE A 389 23.28 -8.52 29.90
N GLY A 390 22.01 -8.58 30.26
CA GLY A 390 21.06 -7.50 29.95
C GLY A 390 19.71 -7.75 30.60
N GLY A 391 19.01 -6.71 31.06
CA GLY A 391 17.67 -6.82 31.65
C GLY A 391 16.61 -7.23 30.63
N PRO A 392 15.31 -7.18 30.96
CA PRO A 392 14.26 -7.33 29.95
C PRO A 392 14.57 -6.35 28.82
N ALA A 393 14.69 -6.86 27.59
CA ALA A 393 14.49 -6.00 26.45
C ALA A 393 12.97 -5.84 26.39
N ASP A 394 12.49 -4.66 26.77
CA ASP A 394 11.11 -4.29 26.51
C ASP A 394 10.93 -4.39 24.99
N ALA A 395 9.90 -5.09 24.53
CA ALA A 395 9.54 -5.15 23.12
C ALA A 395 8.33 -4.25 22.90
N GLU A 396 8.28 -3.55 21.78
CA GLU A 396 7.15 -2.73 21.36
C GLU A 396 6.33 -3.51 20.33
N ALA A 397 5.30 -4.19 20.80
CA ALA A 397 4.39 -4.94 19.95
C ALA A 397 3.39 -4.02 19.25
N THR A 398 3.15 -4.31 17.99
CA THR A 398 2.13 -3.68 17.14
C THR A 398 1.28 -4.75 16.50
N VAL A 399 -0.04 -4.60 16.59
CA VAL A 399 -1.03 -5.51 15.99
C VAL A 399 -1.81 -4.79 14.92
N ARG A 400 -1.98 -5.42 13.76
CA ARG A 400 -2.86 -4.99 12.67
C ARG A 400 -3.99 -5.99 12.50
N VAL A 401 -5.21 -5.48 12.37
CA VAL A 401 -6.40 -6.29 12.11
C VAL A 401 -6.93 -5.95 10.73
N TYR A 402 -7.11 -6.97 9.89
CA TYR A 402 -7.70 -6.86 8.57
C TYR A 402 -8.99 -7.67 8.51
N CYS A 403 -10.01 -7.10 7.89
CA CYS A 403 -11.29 -7.75 7.64
C CYS A 403 -11.68 -7.58 6.18
N GLY A 404 -11.92 -8.69 5.48
CA GLY A 404 -12.21 -8.69 4.05
C GLY A 404 -11.09 -8.10 3.20
N GLY A 405 -9.85 -8.13 3.70
CA GLY A 405 -8.68 -7.50 3.07
C GLY A 405 -8.42 -6.05 3.47
N ALA A 406 -9.38 -5.35 4.06
CA ALA A 406 -9.20 -3.97 4.46
C ALA A 406 -8.57 -3.87 5.86
N LEU A 407 -7.58 -3.00 6.03
CA LEU A 407 -7.03 -2.67 7.35
C LEU A 407 -8.10 -1.96 8.20
N LYS A 408 -8.40 -2.53 9.36
CA LYS A 408 -9.41 -2.00 10.30
C LYS A 408 -8.84 -1.24 11.46
N GLY A 409 -7.60 -1.54 11.82
CA GLY A 409 -6.92 -0.82 12.86
C GLY A 409 -5.51 -1.35 13.04
N GLN A 410 -4.62 -0.43 13.36
CA GLN A 410 -3.32 -0.70 13.92
C GLN A 410 -3.34 -0.28 15.39
N PHE A 411 -2.88 -1.17 16.26
CA PHE A 411 -2.86 -1.00 17.71
C PHE A 411 -1.43 -1.19 18.23
N GLY A 412 -0.98 -0.24 19.04
CA GLY A 412 0.41 -0.15 19.48
C GLY A 412 1.12 1.08 18.90
N PRO A 413 2.45 1.20 19.03
CA PRO A 413 3.34 0.29 19.74
C PRO A 413 3.00 0.21 21.24
N ALA A 414 2.92 -1.01 21.77
CA ALA A 414 2.76 -1.26 23.19
C ALA A 414 4.00 -1.95 23.76
N ALA A 415 4.63 -1.29 24.72
CA ALA A 415 5.71 -1.87 25.49
C ALA A 415 5.20 -3.09 26.28
N ILE A 416 5.81 -4.24 26.01
CA ILE A 416 5.59 -5.51 26.69
C ILE A 416 6.92 -5.99 27.28
N GLU A 417 6.85 -6.64 28.44
CA GLU A 417 8.01 -7.15 29.18
C GLU A 417 7.88 -8.65 29.48
N THR A 418 9.02 -9.34 29.55
CA THR A 418 9.09 -10.71 30.08
C THR A 418 10.10 -10.84 31.23
N GLN A 419 9.79 -11.72 32.19
CA GLN A 419 10.73 -12.16 33.24
C GLN A 419 11.24 -13.60 33.01
N GLY A 420 10.92 -14.16 31.83
CA GLY A 420 11.31 -15.49 31.37
C GLY A 420 10.13 -16.26 30.77
N ALA A 421 10.46 -17.28 29.97
CA ALA A 421 9.54 -18.21 29.30
C ALA A 421 8.19 -18.43 30.01
N GLY A 422 7.11 -17.96 29.37
CA GLY A 422 5.72 -18.14 29.74
C GLY A 422 5.25 -17.30 30.93
N VAL A 423 6.00 -16.27 31.32
CA VAL A 423 5.69 -15.39 32.47
C VAL A 423 5.77 -13.90 32.11
N GLY A 424 5.69 -13.57 30.82
CA GLY A 424 5.63 -12.18 30.37
C GLY A 424 4.25 -11.56 30.39
N ASP A 425 4.19 -10.34 29.88
CA ASP A 425 2.95 -9.58 29.71
C ASP A 425 1.97 -10.34 28.79
N LEU A 426 0.69 -10.30 29.17
CA LEU A 426 -0.44 -10.69 28.31
C LEU A 426 -1.24 -9.43 27.99
N TRP A 427 -1.00 -8.83 26.83
CA TRP A 427 -1.66 -7.62 26.36
C TRP A 427 -2.90 -7.95 25.53
N ARG A 428 -4.08 -7.81 26.12
CA ARG A 428 -5.38 -7.71 25.43
C ARG A 428 -5.38 -6.45 24.56
N VAL A 429 -5.49 -6.66 23.26
CA VAL A 429 -5.33 -5.58 22.28
C VAL A 429 -6.68 -5.01 21.89
N VAL A 430 -7.55 -5.85 21.33
CA VAL A 430 -8.74 -5.40 20.61
C VAL A 430 -9.82 -6.49 20.65
N ASP A 431 -11.08 -6.04 20.75
CA ASP A 431 -12.26 -6.85 20.47
C ASP A 431 -12.74 -6.60 19.04
N ILE A 432 -13.08 -7.67 18.33
CA ILE A 432 -13.47 -7.66 16.92
C ILE A 432 -14.89 -8.22 16.84
N VAL A 433 -15.77 -7.53 16.11
CA VAL A 433 -17.14 -8.00 15.83
C VAL A 433 -17.36 -8.02 14.34
N MET A 434 -17.62 -9.20 13.79
CA MET A 434 -17.90 -9.37 12.36
C MET A 434 -19.24 -8.77 11.98
N ASP A 435 -19.32 -8.26 10.77
CA ASP A 435 -20.52 -7.67 10.21
C ASP A 435 -21.59 -8.74 9.89
N ALA A 436 -22.73 -8.28 9.35
CA ALA A 436 -23.83 -9.16 9.00
C ALA A 436 -23.52 -10.11 7.84
N ALA A 437 -22.49 -9.82 7.03
CA ALA A 437 -22.05 -10.66 5.92
C ALA A 437 -20.91 -11.62 6.30
N GLY A 438 -20.21 -11.39 7.42
CA GLY A 438 -18.96 -12.09 7.75
C GLY A 438 -17.82 -11.72 6.80
N GLN A 439 -17.92 -10.57 6.15
CA GLN A 439 -16.94 -10.08 5.17
C GLN A 439 -16.22 -8.82 5.65
N ASP A 440 -16.78 -8.15 6.65
CA ASP A 440 -16.21 -6.95 7.24
C ASP A 440 -16.30 -6.98 8.77
N CYS A 441 -15.63 -6.10 9.48
CA CYS A 441 -15.71 -6.06 10.94
C CYS A 441 -15.54 -4.66 11.55
N ASP A 442 -16.09 -4.51 12.75
CA ASP A 442 -15.81 -3.41 13.67
C ASP A 442 -14.74 -3.86 14.67
N VAL A 443 -13.78 -2.98 14.96
CA VAL A 443 -12.69 -3.23 15.91
C VAL A 443 -12.73 -2.21 17.06
N THR A 444 -12.59 -2.69 18.29
CA THR A 444 -12.65 -1.86 19.51
C THR A 444 -11.42 -2.09 20.38
N LEU A 445 -10.57 -1.06 20.50
CA LEU A 445 -9.37 -1.11 21.35
C LEU A 445 -9.74 -1.38 22.82
N ILE A 446 -8.99 -2.27 23.47
CA ILE A 446 -9.07 -2.50 24.92
C ILE A 446 -8.04 -1.57 25.58
N GLU A 447 -8.53 -0.55 26.30
CA GLU A 447 -7.67 0.51 26.86
C GLU A 447 -6.51 -0.04 27.71
N ARG A 448 -5.30 0.54 27.59
CA ARG A 448 -4.06 0.08 28.24
C ARG A 448 -4.15 -0.23 29.75
N ASN A 449 -5.03 0.43 30.51
CA ASN A 449 -5.17 0.15 31.95
C ASN A 449 -5.89 -1.17 32.24
N ASP A 450 -6.84 -1.51 31.38
CA ASP A 450 -7.60 -2.77 31.38
C ASP A 450 -7.07 -3.73 30.29
N GLY A 451 -6.05 -3.33 29.53
CA GLY A 451 -5.51 -4.09 28.40
C GLY A 451 -4.55 -5.20 28.79
N PHE A 452 -4.21 -5.43 30.05
CA PHE A 452 -3.30 -6.53 30.42
C PHE A 452 -4.01 -7.55 31.30
N ASP A 453 -3.78 -8.84 31.11
CA ASP A 453 -4.28 -9.89 32.03
C ASP A 453 -3.22 -10.33 33.04
N VAL A 454 -1.97 -10.44 32.60
CA VAL A 454 -0.79 -10.66 33.43
C VAL A 454 0.22 -9.60 33.06
N ARG A 455 0.86 -9.02 34.07
CA ARG A 455 1.99 -8.11 33.87
C ARG A 455 3.32 -8.83 34.13
N GLY A 456 4.44 -8.36 33.57
CA GLY A 456 5.77 -8.99 33.68
C GLY A 456 6.23 -9.15 35.13
N ASN A 457 5.73 -8.33 36.05
CA ASN A 457 5.94 -8.51 37.49
C ASN A 457 5.10 -9.66 38.14
N GLY A 458 4.39 -10.46 37.34
CA GLY A 458 3.51 -11.56 37.75
C GLY A 458 2.16 -11.13 38.36
N THR A 459 1.81 -9.85 38.32
CA THR A 459 0.51 -9.37 38.81
C THR A 459 -0.59 -9.68 37.81
N ARG A 460 -1.79 -10.00 38.30
CA ARG A 460 -2.96 -10.32 37.47
C ARG A 460 -4.00 -9.21 37.55
N ASN A 461 -4.60 -8.88 36.41
CA ASN A 461 -5.87 -8.17 36.37
C ASN A 461 -7.02 -9.18 36.52
N THR A 462 -8.18 -8.72 37.00
CA THR A 462 -9.35 -9.59 37.14
C THR A 462 -10.03 -9.78 35.79
N PHE A 463 -10.43 -11.03 35.49
CA PHE A 463 -11.38 -11.35 34.44
C PHE A 463 -12.74 -10.71 34.71
#